data_AF-A0A5N5L1S3-F1
#
_entry.id   AF-A0A5N5L1S3-F1
#
_cell.length_a   1.000
_cell.length_b   1.000
_cell.length_c   1.000
_cell.angle_alpha   90.00
_cell.angle_beta   90.00
_cell.angle_gamma   90.00
#
_symmetry.space_group_name_H-M   'P 1'
#
loop_
_entity.id
_entity.type
_entity.pdbx_description
1 polymer ?
#
loop_
_entity_poly.entity_id
_entity_poly.type
_entity_poly.pdbx_seq_one_letter_code
_entity_poly.pdbx_strand_id
1 'polypeptide(L)'
;MASLESHGDQIRCGDIGDGSRWVYLYLVFLPPFSMRSASVIAGISRLGCFSPSSSLRFFHSFTNFLFLAYTAAGPFFSSHILLPIMKFFSSVTILAASSLIEAAPHRGGGGRNSTSVGTLDALLPQFGVIAGTNKDANDNCQGINQAGKITPIQCECPPDRGVFLRKLSNALAAGKVSVPDEHGAIHVFNITFSTTAPRNDTAANRDRATAALTVLQNFDGRFGKGCPAVSVPNLQSMQGNGLRVDRQLVPPA
;
A
#
# COMPACT_ATOMS: atom_id res chain seq x y z
N MET A 1 26.72 -5.01 -26.13
CA MET A 1 27.51 -3.77 -26.35
C MET A 1 26.64 -2.86 -27.21
N ALA A 2 26.15 -1.75 -26.66
CA ALA A 2 25.30 -0.81 -27.39
C ALA A 2 26.18 0.16 -28.17
N SER A 3 25.81 0.41 -29.44
CA SER A 3 26.46 1.40 -30.30
C SER A 3 26.00 2.81 -29.93
N LEU A 4 26.92 3.75 -29.80
CA LEU A 4 26.65 5.17 -29.53
C LEU A 4 26.72 5.93 -30.86
N GLU A 5 25.58 6.40 -31.37
CA GLU A 5 25.54 7.37 -32.47
C GLU A 5 25.36 8.77 -31.89
N SER A 6 26.29 9.68 -32.23
CA SER A 6 26.33 11.05 -31.75
C SER A 6 25.86 11.99 -32.84
N HIS A 7 24.70 12.60 -32.65
CA HIS A 7 24.25 13.77 -33.38
C HIS A 7 23.75 14.80 -32.36
N GLY A 8 24.41 15.96 -32.29
CA GLY A 8 23.97 17.20 -31.62
C GLY A 8 23.29 17.06 -30.25
N ASP A 9 24.07 17.26 -29.18
CA ASP A 9 23.67 17.55 -27.78
C ASP A 9 22.57 16.70 -27.10
N GLN A 10 22.17 15.55 -27.66
CA GLN A 10 21.37 14.55 -26.96
C GLN A 10 21.97 13.15 -27.08
N ILE A 11 22.36 12.57 -25.94
CA ILE A 11 22.65 11.14 -25.84
C ILE A 11 21.32 10.40 -25.70
N ARG A 12 20.83 9.77 -26.78
CA ARG A 12 19.73 8.80 -26.72
C ARG A 12 20.29 7.40 -26.47
N CYS A 13 19.91 6.77 -25.35
CA CYS A 13 20.10 5.33 -25.18
C CYS A 13 19.09 4.64 -26.13
N GLY A 14 19.58 3.91 -27.14
CA GLY A 14 18.72 3.18 -28.09
C GLY A 14 17.87 2.12 -27.40
N ASP A 15 16.60 2.01 -27.81
CA ASP A 15 15.63 1.04 -27.29
C ASP A 15 16.14 -0.40 -27.46
N ILE A 16 16.43 -1.04 -26.33
CA ILE A 16 16.47 -2.51 -26.25
C ILE A 16 15.06 -2.89 -25.79
N GLY A 17 14.30 -3.53 -26.66
CA GLY A 17 12.85 -3.70 -26.57
C GLY A 17 12.34 -4.57 -25.40
N ASP A 18 12.41 -4.03 -24.18
CA ASP A 18 11.94 -4.69 -22.94
C ASP A 18 11.32 -3.68 -21.94
N GLY A 19 10.51 -2.73 -22.44
CA GLY A 19 9.51 -1.98 -21.65
C GLY A 19 9.96 -1.29 -20.36
N SER A 20 11.26 -1.09 -20.15
CA SER A 20 11.82 -0.64 -18.88
C SER A 20 11.91 0.89 -18.87
N ARG A 21 11.28 1.52 -17.86
CA ARG A 21 11.37 2.97 -17.64
C ARG A 21 12.68 3.32 -16.96
N TRP A 22 13.47 4.18 -17.58
CA TRP A 22 14.70 4.74 -17.03
C TRP A 22 14.39 5.95 -16.15
N VAL A 23 15.12 6.10 -15.05
CA VAL A 23 15.04 7.29 -14.18
C VAL A 23 16.29 8.11 -14.39
N TYR A 24 16.12 9.36 -14.82
CA TYR A 24 17.22 10.31 -14.91
C TYR A 24 17.40 10.99 -13.55
N LEU A 25 18.58 10.84 -12.95
CA LEU A 25 18.96 11.55 -11.74
C LEU A 25 19.87 12.72 -12.13
N TYR A 26 19.34 13.94 -12.05
CA TYR A 26 20.14 15.16 -12.23
C TYR A 26 20.68 15.59 -10.87
N LEU A 27 21.98 15.42 -10.66
CA LEU A 27 22.70 16.00 -9.53
C LEU A 27 23.29 17.34 -9.97
N VAL A 28 22.66 18.44 -9.54
CA VAL A 28 23.20 19.78 -9.73
C VAL A 28 24.00 20.14 -8.48
N PHE A 29 25.33 20.14 -8.59
CA PHE A 29 26.20 20.71 -7.56
C PHE A 29 26.25 22.23 -7.75
N LEU A 30 25.65 22.97 -6.82
CA LEU A 30 25.85 24.41 -6.71
C LEU A 30 27.02 24.67 -5.75
N PRO A 31 28.07 25.41 -6.16
CA PRO A 31 29.16 25.76 -5.26
C PRO A 31 28.70 26.80 -4.23
N PRO A 32 29.16 26.73 -2.96
CA PRO A 32 28.94 27.79 -2.01
C PRO A 32 29.84 29.00 -2.36
N PHE A 33 29.35 30.19 -2.03
CA PHE A 33 29.92 31.48 -2.37
C PHE A 33 31.43 31.67 -2.09
N SER A 34 32.11 32.22 -3.10
CA SER A 34 33.14 33.26 -3.10
C SER A 34 34.34 33.17 -2.13
N MET A 35 35.48 32.70 -2.66
CA MET A 35 36.79 33.36 -2.45
C MET A 35 37.66 33.24 -3.71
N ARG A 36 38.49 34.28 -3.90
CA ARG A 36 39.28 34.57 -5.11
C ARG A 36 40.35 33.52 -5.42
N SER A 37 40.59 33.38 -6.73
CA SER A 37 41.74 32.79 -7.43
C SER A 37 41.83 31.26 -7.58
N ALA A 38 41.90 30.91 -8.87
CA ALA A 38 42.53 29.77 -9.52
C ALA A 38 41.75 28.45 -9.69
N SER A 39 41.57 28.14 -10.99
CA SER A 39 41.38 26.83 -11.63
C SER A 39 40.09 26.06 -11.34
N VAL A 40 39.08 26.33 -12.17
CA VAL A 40 37.90 25.46 -12.36
C VAL A 40 38.32 24.24 -13.19
N ILE A 41 38.42 23.07 -12.56
CA ILE A 41 38.40 21.79 -13.28
C ILE A 41 36.96 21.32 -13.32
N ALA A 42 36.31 21.50 -14.47
CA ALA A 42 34.99 20.93 -14.74
C ALA A 42 35.16 19.41 -14.98
N GLY A 43 34.92 18.61 -13.95
CA GLY A 43 34.82 17.15 -14.08
C GLY A 43 33.43 16.75 -14.60
N ILE A 44 33.33 16.39 -15.88
CA ILE A 44 32.13 15.73 -16.41
C ILE A 44 32.15 14.27 -15.96
N SER A 45 31.35 13.93 -14.95
CA SER A 45 31.12 12.54 -14.58
C SER A 45 30.23 11.87 -15.63
N ARG A 46 30.70 10.75 -16.18
CA ARG A 46 30.05 9.97 -17.24
C ARG A 46 28.59 9.61 -16.88
N LEU A 47 27.66 9.98 -17.74
CA LEU A 47 26.28 9.49 -17.74
C LEU A 47 26.26 8.01 -18.15
N GLY A 48 25.65 7.16 -17.33
CA GLY A 48 25.41 5.74 -17.64
C GLY A 48 23.93 5.39 -17.47
N CYS A 49 23.37 4.64 -18.42
CA CYS A 49 22.03 4.08 -18.34
C CYS A 49 22.07 2.84 -17.40
N PHE A 50 21.37 2.87 -16.26
CA PHE A 50 21.35 1.77 -15.26
C PHE A 50 19.98 1.08 -15.14
N SER A 51 19.99 -0.25 -15.21
CA SER A 51 18.81 -1.10 -15.01
C SER A 51 18.51 -1.30 -13.51
N PRO A 52 17.23 -1.30 -13.08
CA PRO A 52 16.85 -1.27 -11.65
C PRO A 52 17.27 -2.50 -10.83
N SER A 53 17.68 -3.60 -11.46
CA SER A 53 18.19 -4.80 -10.76
C SER A 53 19.63 -4.65 -10.24
N SER A 54 20.34 -3.58 -10.62
CA SER A 54 21.75 -3.34 -10.24
C SER A 54 21.95 -2.30 -9.13
N SER A 55 20.89 -1.63 -8.69
CA SER A 55 20.98 -0.47 -7.77
C SER A 55 21.42 -0.82 -6.34
N LEU A 56 21.22 -2.06 -5.88
CA LEU A 56 21.52 -2.44 -4.49
C LEU A 56 23.02 -2.66 -4.22
N ARG A 57 23.81 -3.00 -5.25
CA ARG A 57 25.28 -3.17 -5.12
C ARG A 57 26.04 -1.84 -5.22
N PHE A 58 25.46 -0.86 -5.90
CA PHE A 58 26.05 0.48 -6.04
C PHE A 58 25.92 1.31 -4.74
N PHE A 59 24.81 1.17 -4.02
CA PHE A 59 24.58 1.89 -2.76
C PHE A 59 25.57 1.50 -1.64
N HIS A 60 26.00 0.23 -1.57
CA HIS A 60 27.01 -0.22 -0.59
C HIS A 60 28.44 0.25 -0.92
N SER A 61 28.74 0.54 -2.18
CA SER A 61 30.06 1.03 -2.59
C SER A 61 30.19 2.55 -2.34
N PHE A 62 29.12 3.31 -2.52
CA PHE A 62 29.11 4.76 -2.33
C PHE A 62 29.14 5.19 -0.85
N THR A 63 28.49 4.42 0.05
CA THR A 63 28.56 4.68 1.51
C THR A 63 29.95 4.40 2.09
N ASN A 64 30.66 3.38 1.59
CA ASN A 64 32.04 3.11 2.00
C ASN A 64 33.02 4.20 1.53
N PHE A 65 32.79 4.83 0.37
CA PHE A 65 33.64 5.91 -0.13
C PHE A 65 33.50 7.21 0.67
N LEU A 66 32.27 7.52 1.13
CA LEU A 66 32.01 8.66 2.03
C LEU A 66 32.57 8.46 3.44
N PHE A 67 32.59 7.21 3.95
CA PHE A 67 33.14 6.90 5.27
C PHE A 67 34.69 6.96 5.29
N LEU A 68 35.36 6.59 4.19
CA LEU A 68 36.82 6.71 4.06
C LEU A 68 37.29 8.18 3.92
N ALA A 69 36.48 9.04 3.31
CA ALA A 69 36.79 10.47 3.22
C ALA A 69 36.68 11.18 4.57
N TYR A 70 35.82 10.70 5.48
CA TYR A 70 35.62 11.28 6.80
C TYR A 70 36.73 10.92 7.80
N THR A 71 37.42 9.79 7.63
CA THR A 71 38.49 9.33 8.53
C THR A 71 39.90 9.79 8.12
N ALA A 72 40.09 10.33 6.92
CA ALA A 72 41.37 10.85 6.44
C ALA A 72 41.65 12.32 6.83
N ALA A 73 40.68 13.03 7.40
CA ALA A 73 40.86 14.35 7.99
C ALA A 73 41.01 14.20 9.51
N GLY A 74 42.24 14.05 9.98
CA GLY A 74 42.57 13.92 11.40
C GLY A 74 42.16 15.13 12.26
N PRO A 75 42.17 14.98 13.60
CA PRO A 75 41.60 15.93 14.53
C PRO A 75 42.64 17.01 14.89
N PHE A 76 42.56 18.15 14.22
CA PHE A 76 43.10 19.40 14.73
C PHE A 76 41.95 20.38 14.76
N PHE A 77 41.32 20.58 15.91
CA PHE A 77 40.99 21.91 16.45
C PHE A 77 40.43 21.75 17.86
N SER A 78 41.02 22.54 18.74
CA SER A 78 40.89 22.51 20.19
C SER A 78 39.55 23.07 20.66
N SER A 79 39.10 22.55 21.80
CA SER A 79 37.92 22.97 22.55
C SER A 79 37.95 24.47 22.91
N HIS A 80 36.75 25.05 22.95
CA HIS A 80 36.38 26.41 23.34
C HIS A 80 36.55 27.47 22.25
N ILE A 81 35.43 27.82 21.61
CA ILE A 81 34.94 29.19 21.35
C ILE A 81 33.79 29.12 20.30
N LEU A 82 32.66 29.78 20.62
CA LEU A 82 31.55 30.18 19.73
C LEU A 82 30.49 29.13 19.28
N LEU A 83 29.38 29.09 20.01
CA LEU A 83 28.01 28.83 19.50
C LEU A 83 27.19 30.08 19.83
N PRO A 84 26.53 30.76 18.85
CA PRO A 84 25.21 30.29 18.43
C PRO A 84 24.79 30.79 17.02
N ILE A 85 25.17 30.14 15.91
CA ILE A 85 24.57 30.48 14.59
C ILE A 85 24.52 29.22 13.74
N MET A 86 23.37 28.55 13.72
CA MET A 86 22.92 27.56 12.73
C MET A 86 21.72 26.81 13.35
N LYS A 87 20.50 26.79 12.82
CA LYS A 87 20.04 26.91 11.45
C LYS A 87 18.61 27.46 11.46
N PHE A 88 18.45 28.69 10.98
CA PHE A 88 17.28 29.08 10.20
C PHE A 88 17.23 28.22 8.92
N PHE A 89 16.07 28.21 8.26
CA PHE A 89 15.76 27.54 6.98
C PHE A 89 15.29 26.09 7.09
N SER A 90 14.04 25.92 7.54
CA SER A 90 13.20 24.79 7.14
C SER A 90 11.83 25.33 6.70
N SER A 91 11.77 25.80 5.45
CA SER A 91 10.53 26.00 4.67
C SER A 91 10.89 26.42 3.25
N VAL A 92 10.79 25.49 2.30
CA VAL A 92 10.51 25.82 0.89
C VAL A 92 9.47 24.83 0.39
N THR A 93 8.30 25.38 0.17
CA THR A 93 7.09 24.85 -0.46
C THR A 93 7.37 24.49 -1.92
N ILE A 94 6.95 23.30 -2.38
CA ILE A 94 6.96 22.94 -3.80
C ILE A 94 5.53 23.09 -4.34
N LEU A 95 5.38 24.01 -5.30
CA LEU A 95 4.16 24.23 -6.08
C LEU A 95 4.24 23.41 -7.40
N ALA A 96 3.13 22.70 -7.63
CA ALA A 96 2.61 21.98 -8.79
C ALA A 96 3.28 22.05 -10.20
N ALA A 97 3.16 20.94 -10.93
CA ALA A 97 2.56 20.95 -12.28
C ALA A 97 1.98 19.58 -12.65
N SER A 98 0.70 19.59 -13.01
CA SER A 98 -0.12 18.46 -13.45
C SER A 98 0.29 18.00 -14.86
N SER A 99 0.55 16.71 -15.05
CA SER A 99 0.54 16.09 -16.38
C SER A 99 -0.76 15.32 -16.58
N LEU A 100 -1.58 15.75 -17.54
CA LEU A 100 -2.69 15.00 -18.10
C LEU A 100 -2.17 13.65 -18.63
N ILE A 101 -2.64 12.55 -18.05
CA ILE A 101 -2.38 11.20 -18.56
C ILE A 101 -3.67 10.71 -19.21
N GLU A 102 -3.64 10.64 -20.54
CA GLU A 102 -4.55 9.84 -21.36
C GLU A 102 -4.49 8.39 -20.88
N ALA A 103 -5.61 7.87 -20.40
CA ALA A 103 -5.73 6.53 -19.85
C ALA A 103 -5.64 5.47 -20.96
N ALA A 104 -4.44 4.99 -21.25
CA ALA A 104 -4.28 3.70 -21.93
C ALA A 104 -4.69 2.57 -20.95
N PRO A 105 -5.44 1.55 -21.40
CA PRO A 105 -5.83 0.46 -20.53
C PRO A 105 -4.59 -0.36 -20.17
N HIS A 106 -4.16 -0.28 -18.91
CA HIS A 106 -3.16 -1.16 -18.34
C HIS A 106 -3.68 -2.62 -18.37
N ARG A 107 -3.31 -3.37 -19.41
CA ARG A 107 -3.29 -4.83 -19.37
C ARG A 107 -2.19 -5.25 -18.41
N GLY A 108 -2.57 -5.49 -17.15
CA GLY A 108 -1.69 -6.04 -16.12
C GLY A 108 -1.30 -7.47 -16.47
N GLY A 109 -0.03 -7.66 -16.84
CA GLY A 109 0.65 -8.94 -16.83
C GLY A 109 1.58 -9.00 -15.61
N GLY A 110 1.35 -9.94 -14.70
CA GLY A 110 2.18 -10.14 -13.52
C GLY A 110 1.61 -11.20 -12.58
N GLY A 111 1.93 -12.47 -12.86
CA GLY A 111 1.52 -13.63 -12.09
C GLY A 111 1.96 -13.60 -10.63
N ARG A 112 1.05 -13.21 -9.76
CA ARG A 112 0.79 -13.83 -8.46
C ARG A 112 -0.69 -14.19 -8.47
N ASN A 113 -1.10 -15.24 -7.78
CA ASN A 113 -2.52 -15.62 -7.57
C ASN A 113 -3.29 -14.55 -6.76
N SER A 114 -3.24 -13.28 -7.18
CA SER A 114 -4.12 -12.23 -6.68
C SER A 114 -5.48 -12.53 -7.28
N THR A 115 -6.33 -13.13 -6.45
CA THR A 115 -7.71 -13.38 -6.82
C THR A 115 -8.36 -12.03 -7.12
N SER A 116 -8.86 -11.88 -8.35
CA SER A 116 -9.44 -10.61 -8.78
C SER A 116 -10.62 -10.23 -7.88
N VAL A 117 -10.81 -8.94 -7.61
CA VAL A 117 -11.92 -8.43 -6.80
C VAL A 117 -13.26 -8.92 -7.33
N GLY A 118 -13.43 -8.99 -8.66
CA GLY A 118 -14.65 -9.52 -9.29
C GLY A 118 -14.89 -11.01 -9.01
N THR A 119 -13.83 -11.83 -8.96
CA THR A 119 -13.94 -13.24 -8.55
C THR A 119 -14.38 -13.36 -7.09
N LEU A 120 -13.84 -12.54 -6.19
CA LEU A 120 -14.23 -12.55 -4.77
C LEU A 120 -15.68 -12.11 -4.56
N ASP A 121 -16.10 -11.06 -5.26
CA ASP A 121 -17.47 -10.56 -5.19
C ASP A 121 -18.49 -11.62 -5.63
N ALA A 122 -18.16 -12.35 -6.69
CA ALA A 122 -18.93 -13.47 -7.18
C ALA A 122 -19.03 -14.65 -6.18
N LEU A 123 -18.06 -14.82 -5.28
CA LEU A 123 -18.01 -15.92 -4.32
C LEU A 123 -18.63 -15.57 -2.96
N LEU A 124 -18.68 -14.28 -2.61
CA LEU A 124 -19.28 -13.82 -1.34
C LEU A 124 -20.67 -13.18 -1.50
N PRO A 125 -21.61 -13.44 -0.58
CA PRO A 125 -22.90 -12.78 -0.63
C PRO A 125 -22.78 -11.27 -0.40
N GLN A 126 -23.79 -10.51 -0.81
CA GLN A 126 -23.96 -9.11 -0.38
C GLN A 126 -24.11 -9.03 1.13
N PHE A 127 -23.77 -7.91 1.77
CA PHE A 127 -23.75 -7.82 3.24
C PHE A 127 -25.12 -8.02 3.89
N GLY A 128 -26.19 -7.55 3.24
CA GLY A 128 -27.57 -7.70 3.71
C GLY A 128 -28.05 -6.50 4.55
N VAL A 129 -27.17 -5.70 5.13
CA VAL A 129 -27.49 -4.42 5.79
C VAL A 129 -26.80 -3.28 5.03
N ILE A 130 -27.40 -2.08 5.03
CA ILE A 130 -26.79 -0.87 4.47
C ILE A 130 -26.20 -0.04 5.62
N ALA A 131 -25.02 0.53 5.43
CA ALA A 131 -24.40 1.44 6.40
C ALA A 131 -25.33 2.63 6.70
N GLY A 132 -25.33 3.12 7.94
CA GLY A 132 -26.19 4.25 8.31
C GLY A 132 -27.68 3.92 8.51
N THR A 133 -28.09 2.65 8.46
CA THR A 133 -29.53 2.30 8.58
C THR A 133 -30.06 2.60 9.99
N ASN A 134 -31.17 3.34 10.06
CA ASN A 134 -31.94 3.64 11.27
C ASN A 134 -31.07 4.11 12.46
N LYS A 135 -30.37 5.23 12.27
CA LYS A 135 -29.52 5.85 13.30
C LYS A 135 -30.34 6.28 14.53
N ASP A 136 -29.91 5.87 15.72
CA ASP A 136 -30.53 6.19 17.00
C ASP A 136 -29.97 7.51 17.60
N ALA A 137 -30.53 7.91 18.74
CA ALA A 137 -30.12 9.12 19.46
C ALA A 137 -28.70 9.06 20.07
N ASN A 138 -28.08 7.86 20.12
CA ASN A 138 -26.73 7.62 20.64
C ASN A 138 -25.72 7.42 19.49
N ASP A 139 -26.07 7.82 18.27
CA ASP A 139 -25.28 7.65 17.05
C ASP A 139 -25.00 6.18 16.64
N ASN A 140 -25.78 5.22 17.14
CA ASN A 140 -25.69 3.83 16.68
C ASN A 140 -26.67 3.57 15.53
N CYS A 141 -26.31 2.66 14.64
CA CYS A 141 -27.16 2.18 13.57
C CYS A 141 -27.64 0.75 13.84
N GLN A 142 -28.58 0.27 13.04
CA GLN A 142 -29.20 -1.05 13.23
C GLN A 142 -28.54 -2.12 12.36
N GLY A 143 -27.95 -3.12 13.01
CA GLY A 143 -27.55 -4.39 12.41
C GLY A 143 -28.55 -5.51 12.72
N ILE A 144 -28.36 -6.68 12.11
CA ILE A 144 -29.23 -7.85 12.27
C ILE A 144 -28.36 -9.06 12.59
N ASN A 145 -28.67 -9.76 13.67
CA ASN A 145 -27.97 -11.00 14.01
C ASN A 145 -28.56 -12.24 13.31
N GLN A 146 -27.93 -13.40 13.47
CA GLN A 146 -28.41 -14.66 12.90
C GLN A 146 -29.85 -15.06 13.32
N ALA A 147 -30.32 -14.60 14.48
CA ALA A 147 -31.68 -14.85 14.96
C ALA A 147 -32.71 -13.85 14.39
N GLY A 148 -32.30 -12.93 13.51
CA GLY A 148 -33.16 -11.87 12.98
C GLY A 148 -33.43 -10.73 13.96
N LYS A 149 -32.73 -10.68 15.09
CA LYS A 149 -32.89 -9.62 16.10
C LYS A 149 -32.03 -8.41 15.75
N ILE A 150 -32.63 -7.22 15.85
CA ILE A 150 -31.94 -5.93 15.69
C ILE A 150 -30.91 -5.75 16.81
N THR A 151 -29.70 -5.38 16.44
CA THR A 151 -28.57 -5.18 17.35
C THR A 151 -27.86 -3.87 16.97
N PRO A 152 -27.54 -2.99 17.92
CA PRO A 152 -26.84 -1.74 17.62
C PRO A 152 -25.43 -2.03 17.07
N ILE A 153 -25.06 -1.29 16.03
CA ILE A 153 -23.74 -1.32 15.36
C ILE A 153 -23.25 0.11 15.11
N GLN A 154 -21.96 0.26 14.85
CA GLN A 154 -21.40 1.52 14.34
C GLN A 154 -21.98 1.84 12.96
N CYS A 155 -22.29 3.11 12.71
CA CYS A 155 -22.94 3.53 11.46
C CYS A 155 -22.04 3.42 10.22
N GLU A 156 -20.73 3.38 10.42
CA GLU A 156 -19.73 3.11 9.37
C GLU A 156 -19.75 1.64 8.91
N CYS A 157 -20.45 0.77 9.62
CA CYS A 157 -20.59 -0.64 9.31
C CYS A 157 -21.93 -0.94 8.63
N PRO A 158 -21.95 -1.76 7.56
CA PRO A 158 -20.80 -2.37 6.90
C PRO A 158 -19.96 -1.39 6.07
N PRO A 159 -18.66 -1.68 5.83
CA PRO A 159 -17.79 -0.82 5.06
C PRO A 159 -18.18 -0.81 3.57
N ASP A 160 -17.60 0.10 2.78
CA ASP A 160 -17.69 0.02 1.32
C ASP A 160 -17.24 -1.36 0.82
N ARG A 161 -18.07 -1.97 -0.04
CA ARG A 161 -17.84 -3.33 -0.51
C ARG A 161 -16.57 -3.44 -1.36
N GLY A 162 -16.25 -2.44 -2.17
CA GLY A 162 -15.02 -2.41 -2.96
C GLY A 162 -13.78 -2.33 -2.07
N VAL A 163 -13.79 -1.48 -1.04
CA VAL A 163 -12.71 -1.40 -0.03
C VAL A 163 -12.54 -2.74 0.68
N PHE A 164 -13.63 -3.37 1.08
CA PHE A 164 -13.60 -4.67 1.73
C PHE A 164 -12.98 -5.76 0.87
N LEU A 165 -13.41 -5.90 -0.38
CA LEU A 165 -12.89 -6.93 -1.27
C LEU A 165 -11.40 -6.74 -1.58
N ARG A 166 -10.91 -5.49 -1.63
CA ARG A 166 -9.47 -5.21 -1.74
C ARG A 166 -8.69 -5.68 -0.51
N LYS A 167 -9.18 -5.38 0.70
CA LYS A 167 -8.56 -5.87 1.94
C LYS A 167 -8.58 -7.40 2.04
N LEU A 168 -9.69 -8.03 1.64
CA LEU A 168 -9.79 -9.47 1.58
C LEU A 168 -8.80 -10.06 0.58
N SER A 169 -8.71 -9.53 -0.64
CA SER A 169 -7.74 -9.99 -1.65
C SER A 169 -6.30 -9.92 -1.12
N ASN A 170 -5.94 -8.85 -0.42
CA ASN A 170 -4.62 -8.70 0.22
C ASN A 170 -4.39 -9.75 1.33
N ALA A 171 -5.38 -10.00 2.18
CA ALA A 171 -5.31 -10.99 3.23
C ALA A 171 -5.17 -12.42 2.67
N LEU A 172 -5.87 -12.72 1.57
CA LEU A 172 -5.74 -14.00 0.86
C LEU A 172 -4.37 -14.17 0.21
N ALA A 173 -3.83 -13.11 -0.39
CA ALA A 173 -2.48 -13.13 -0.93
C ALA A 173 -1.40 -13.36 0.16
N ALA A 174 -1.65 -12.90 1.39
CA ALA A 174 -0.80 -13.13 2.54
C ALA A 174 -1.03 -14.51 3.22
N GLY A 175 -2.17 -15.15 2.95
CA GLY A 175 -2.62 -16.37 3.65
C GLY A 175 -3.00 -16.16 5.12
N LYS A 176 -2.99 -14.92 5.60
CA LYS A 176 -3.22 -14.55 7.00
C LYS A 176 -3.62 -13.09 7.16
N VAL A 177 -4.25 -12.77 8.28
CA VAL A 177 -4.41 -11.41 8.81
C VAL A 177 -3.51 -11.26 10.02
N SER A 178 -2.65 -10.25 10.02
CA SER A 178 -1.79 -9.92 11.14
C SER A 178 -2.10 -8.50 11.60
N VAL A 179 -2.56 -8.35 12.84
CA VAL A 179 -2.93 -7.05 13.40
C VAL A 179 -2.39 -6.89 14.83
N PRO A 180 -1.89 -5.70 15.20
CA PRO A 180 -1.53 -5.39 16.58
C PRO A 180 -2.79 -5.23 17.45
N ASP A 181 -2.67 -5.60 18.73
CA ASP A 181 -3.59 -5.13 19.78
C ASP A 181 -3.19 -3.77 20.35
N GLU A 182 -3.92 -3.32 21.36
CA GLU A 182 -3.69 -2.05 22.04
C GLU A 182 -2.36 -1.99 22.83
N HIS A 183 -1.77 -3.15 23.15
CA HIS A 183 -0.49 -3.27 23.84
C HIS A 183 0.68 -3.51 22.86
N GLY A 184 0.40 -3.54 21.55
CA GLY A 184 1.39 -3.74 20.50
C GLY A 184 1.74 -5.22 20.22
N ALA A 185 1.07 -6.18 20.85
CA ALA A 185 1.27 -7.59 20.55
C ALA A 185 0.58 -7.94 19.21
N ILE A 186 1.28 -8.71 18.37
CA ILE A 186 0.78 -9.06 17.03
C ILE A 186 -0.05 -10.34 17.09
N HIS A 187 -1.32 -10.22 16.71
CA HIS A 187 -2.25 -11.34 16.56
C HIS A 187 -2.26 -11.81 15.11
N VAL A 188 -2.21 -13.13 14.89
CA VAL A 188 -2.15 -13.73 13.55
C VAL A 188 -3.32 -14.70 13.37
N PHE A 189 -4.15 -14.45 12.37
CA PHE A 189 -5.27 -15.29 11.97
C PHE A 189 -4.97 -15.90 10.61
N ASN A 190 -4.84 -17.22 10.55
CA ASN A 190 -4.69 -17.92 9.28
C ASN A 190 -6.03 -17.90 8.53
N ILE A 191 -5.96 -17.75 7.21
CA ILE A 191 -7.16 -17.68 6.37
C ILE A 191 -7.18 -18.84 5.39
N THR A 192 -8.31 -19.55 5.39
CA THR A 192 -8.65 -20.55 4.37
C THR A 192 -9.75 -19.98 3.48
N PHE A 193 -9.53 -19.96 2.16
CA PHE A 193 -10.53 -19.50 1.19
C PHE A 193 -10.36 -20.25 -0.12
N SER A 194 -11.39 -21.00 -0.52
CA SER A 194 -11.38 -21.69 -1.81
C SER A 194 -11.95 -20.79 -2.91
N THR A 195 -11.13 -20.49 -3.92
CA THR A 195 -11.56 -19.73 -5.12
C THR A 195 -12.05 -20.62 -6.25
N THR A 196 -11.77 -21.93 -6.17
CA THR A 196 -12.04 -22.91 -7.23
C THR A 196 -13.21 -23.83 -6.92
N ALA A 197 -13.56 -24.03 -5.64
CA ALA A 197 -14.71 -24.83 -5.27
C ALA A 197 -16.01 -24.23 -5.85
N PRO A 198 -17.02 -25.06 -6.16
CA PRO A 198 -18.32 -24.58 -6.61
C PRO A 198 -18.93 -23.52 -5.68
N ARG A 199 -19.79 -22.64 -6.23
CA ARG A 199 -20.45 -21.59 -5.43
C ARG A 199 -21.45 -22.13 -4.40
N ASN A 200 -21.97 -23.34 -4.62
CA ASN A 200 -22.91 -24.02 -3.75
C ASN A 200 -22.25 -25.03 -2.81
N ASP A 201 -20.92 -25.11 -2.80
CA ASP A 201 -20.18 -25.97 -1.86
C ASP A 201 -20.28 -25.39 -0.44
N THR A 202 -20.96 -26.12 0.44
CA THR A 202 -21.28 -25.64 1.79
C THR A 202 -20.05 -25.51 2.67
N ALA A 203 -19.09 -26.44 2.56
CA ALA A 203 -17.85 -26.39 3.33
C ALA A 203 -16.99 -25.21 2.88
N ALA A 204 -16.76 -25.08 1.57
CA ALA A 204 -16.03 -23.96 1.00
C ALA A 204 -16.69 -22.61 1.31
N ASN A 205 -18.02 -22.53 1.34
CA ASN A 205 -18.73 -21.32 1.70
C ASN A 205 -18.57 -20.95 3.17
N ARG A 206 -18.52 -21.92 4.09
CA ARG A 206 -18.20 -21.64 5.50
C ARG A 206 -16.78 -21.09 5.65
N ASP A 207 -15.82 -21.64 4.91
CA ASP A 207 -14.44 -21.14 4.91
C ASP A 207 -14.36 -19.72 4.33
N ARG A 208 -15.01 -19.48 3.19
CA ARG A 208 -15.11 -18.15 2.56
C ARG A 208 -15.73 -17.12 3.51
N ALA A 209 -16.81 -17.49 4.21
CA ALA A 209 -17.47 -16.63 5.19
C ALA A 209 -16.56 -16.35 6.38
N THR A 210 -15.88 -17.37 6.90
CA THR A 210 -14.94 -17.23 8.02
C THR A 210 -13.79 -16.30 7.67
N ALA A 211 -13.17 -16.49 6.50
CA ALA A 211 -12.15 -15.59 5.96
C ALA A 211 -12.63 -14.15 5.86
N ALA A 212 -13.81 -13.94 5.27
CA ALA A 212 -14.43 -12.62 5.12
C ALA A 212 -14.70 -11.95 6.47
N LEU A 213 -15.25 -12.69 7.43
CA LEU A 213 -15.56 -12.19 8.77
C LEU A 213 -14.30 -11.88 9.57
N THR A 214 -13.24 -12.70 9.47
CA THR A 214 -11.94 -12.40 10.08
C THR A 214 -11.36 -11.08 9.56
N VAL A 215 -11.47 -10.81 8.26
CA VAL A 215 -11.03 -9.53 7.68
C VAL A 215 -11.91 -8.37 8.15
N LEU A 216 -13.23 -8.56 8.24
CA LEU A 216 -14.17 -7.53 8.72
C LEU A 216 -13.95 -7.16 10.19
N GLN A 217 -13.73 -8.14 11.06
CA GLN A 217 -13.50 -7.91 12.49
C GLN A 217 -12.18 -7.20 12.79
N ASN A 218 -11.26 -7.20 11.82
CA ASN A 218 -9.95 -6.57 11.90
C ASN A 218 -9.76 -5.49 10.81
N PHE A 219 -10.86 -4.91 10.33
CA PHE A 219 -10.87 -4.07 9.13
C PHE A 219 -9.99 -2.82 9.25
N ASP A 220 -9.94 -2.21 10.44
CA ASP A 220 -9.16 -0.99 10.67
C ASP A 220 -7.68 -1.28 10.97
N GLY A 221 -7.25 -2.54 10.83
CA GLY A 221 -5.87 -2.95 11.04
C GLY A 221 -5.47 -3.03 12.51
N ARG A 222 -6.43 -3.05 13.44
CA ARG A 222 -6.21 -3.35 14.86
C ARG A 222 -7.07 -4.54 15.27
N PHE A 223 -6.58 -5.29 16.24
CA PHE A 223 -7.29 -6.45 16.77
C PHE A 223 -8.66 -6.07 17.31
N GLY A 224 -9.72 -6.69 16.77
CA GLY A 224 -11.10 -6.48 17.20
C GLY A 224 -11.67 -5.08 16.94
N LYS A 225 -10.96 -4.23 16.20
CA LYS A 225 -11.44 -2.91 15.75
C LYS A 225 -11.78 -3.02 14.27
N GLY A 226 -13.03 -3.38 14.02
CA GLY A 226 -13.61 -3.49 12.70
C GLY A 226 -15.10 -3.70 12.82
N CYS A 227 -15.71 -4.10 11.71
CA CYS A 227 -17.16 -4.25 11.67
C CYS A 227 -17.62 -5.58 12.27
N PRO A 228 -18.60 -5.56 13.20
CA PRO A 228 -19.12 -6.77 13.83
C PRO A 228 -19.89 -7.61 12.80
N ALA A 229 -19.95 -8.92 13.01
CA ALA A 229 -20.63 -9.85 12.08
C ALA A 229 -22.12 -9.51 11.86
N VAL A 230 -22.77 -8.90 12.85
CA VAL A 230 -24.17 -8.45 12.77
C VAL A 230 -24.39 -7.27 11.80
N SER A 231 -23.32 -6.63 11.33
CA SER A 231 -23.40 -5.64 10.23
C SER A 231 -23.41 -6.29 8.84
N VAL A 232 -23.14 -7.61 8.76
CA VAL A 232 -23.07 -8.39 7.53
C VAL A 232 -23.83 -9.72 7.66
N PRO A 233 -25.13 -9.70 8.00
CA PRO A 233 -25.90 -10.90 8.36
C PRO A 233 -25.83 -12.04 7.35
N ASN A 234 -25.72 -11.75 6.06
CA ASN A 234 -25.60 -12.79 5.04
C ASN A 234 -24.27 -13.56 5.12
N LEU A 235 -23.16 -12.88 5.43
CA LEU A 235 -21.88 -13.54 5.70
C LEU A 235 -21.94 -14.33 7.01
N GLN A 236 -22.56 -13.76 8.04
CA GLN A 236 -22.75 -14.44 9.32
C GLN A 236 -23.60 -15.71 9.16
N SER A 237 -24.66 -15.67 8.35
CA SER A 237 -25.50 -16.82 8.03
C SER A 237 -24.70 -17.88 7.27
N MET A 238 -24.00 -17.47 6.21
CA MET A 238 -23.17 -18.37 5.39
C MET A 238 -22.06 -19.07 6.20
N GLN A 239 -21.51 -18.42 7.23
CA GLN A 239 -20.56 -19.06 8.15
C GLN A 239 -21.20 -20.23 8.93
N GLY A 240 -22.44 -20.08 9.37
CA GLY A 240 -23.14 -21.13 10.12
C GLY A 240 -23.64 -22.26 9.23
N ASN A 241 -24.34 -21.93 8.14
CA ASN A 241 -25.07 -22.92 7.33
C ASN A 241 -24.37 -23.29 6.01
N GLY A 242 -23.35 -22.55 5.56
CA GLY A 242 -22.69 -22.76 4.27
C GLY A 242 -23.55 -22.36 3.05
N LEU A 243 -24.72 -21.77 3.27
CA LEU A 243 -25.64 -21.35 2.24
C LEU A 243 -25.39 -19.89 1.90
N ARG A 244 -25.19 -19.62 0.61
CA ARG A 244 -25.09 -18.26 0.09
C ARG A 244 -26.48 -17.69 -0.10
N VAL A 245 -26.81 -16.63 0.64
CA VAL A 245 -28.07 -15.91 0.52
C VAL A 245 -27.77 -14.43 0.22
N ASP A 246 -28.32 -13.93 -0.88
CA ASP A 246 -28.16 -12.54 -1.33
C ASP A 246 -29.44 -11.74 -1.03
N ARG A 247 -29.88 -11.76 0.22
CA ARG A 247 -31.09 -11.03 0.65
C ARG A 247 -30.70 -9.72 1.31
N GLN A 248 -31.34 -8.63 0.90
CA GLN A 248 -31.30 -7.40 1.67
C GLN A 248 -32.26 -7.53 2.87
N LEU A 249 -31.72 -7.37 4.06
CA LEU A 249 -32.43 -7.39 5.32
C LEU A 249 -32.47 -5.94 5.81
N VAL A 250 -33.57 -5.25 5.52
CA VAL A 250 -33.81 -3.89 6.00
C VAL A 250 -34.53 -3.99 7.33
N PRO A 251 -33.94 -3.55 8.45
CA PRO A 251 -34.66 -3.39 9.71
C PRO A 251 -35.91 -2.52 9.52
N PRO A 252 -37.05 -2.85 10.17
CA PRO A 252 -38.18 -1.93 10.21
C PRO A 252 -37.74 -0.60 10.86
N ALA A 253 -38.25 0.51 10.32
CA ALA A 253 -38.01 1.86 10.82
C ALA A 253 -38.67 2.08 12.20
#